data_AF-A0A1Y5KIE6-F1
#
_entry.id   AF-A0A1Y5KIE6-F1
#
_cell.length_a   1.000
_cell.length_b   1.000
_cell.length_c   1.000
_cell.angle_alpha   90.00
_cell.angle_beta   90.00
_cell.angle_gamma   90.00
#
_symmetry.space_group_name_H-M   'P 1'
#
loop_
_entity.id
_entity.type
_entity.pdbx_description
1 polymer ?
#
loop_
_entity_poly.entity_id
_entity_poly.type
_entity_poly.pdbx_seq_one_letter_code
_entity_poly.pdbx_strand_id
1 'polypeptide(L)'
;MLLMSGGAKNYFGELSFRKGETFKISVVSENDVELEIGILSITTEQVFSDIVKSGEGEFTITIPEAGEYRIYVSDKDEQSTNFVMKLSKAIEGPIV
;
A
#
# COMPACT_ATOMS: atom_id res chain seq x y z
N MET A 1 11.67 -7.33 -6.95
CA MET A 1 11.71 -7.46 -5.48
C MET A 1 12.12 -6.10 -4.95
N LEU A 2 11.26 -5.46 -4.15
CA LEU A 2 11.50 -4.14 -3.57
C LEU A 2 11.74 -4.35 -2.07
N LEU A 3 12.87 -3.85 -1.55
CA LEU A 3 13.24 -3.83 -0.13
C LEU A 3 13.12 -2.39 0.35
N MET A 4 12.32 -2.13 1.38
CA MET A 4 12.03 -0.78 1.87
C MET A 4 12.03 -0.74 3.40
N SER A 5 12.59 0.33 3.96
CA SER A 5 12.63 0.61 5.40
C SER A 5 11.43 1.47 5.82
N GLY A 6 10.58 0.98 6.73
CA GLY A 6 9.29 1.54 7.14
C GLY A 6 9.31 2.78 8.04
N GLY A 7 10.31 3.65 7.95
CA GLY A 7 10.35 4.87 8.76
C GLY A 7 9.48 5.99 8.17
N ALA A 8 8.27 6.19 8.70
CA ALA A 8 7.29 7.24 8.35
C ALA A 8 6.56 7.04 7.01
N LYS A 9 5.25 7.32 7.01
CA LYS A 9 4.30 7.17 5.90
C LYS A 9 4.94 7.30 4.53
N ASN A 10 4.90 6.22 3.77
CA ASN A 10 5.45 6.21 2.43
C ASN A 10 4.33 6.11 1.40
N TYR A 11 4.42 6.96 0.39
CA TYR A 11 3.55 6.92 -0.78
C TYR A 11 4.35 6.38 -1.95
N PHE A 12 3.88 5.28 -2.57
CA PHE A 12 4.64 4.63 -3.63
C PHE A 12 3.85 4.54 -4.91
N GLY A 13 4.44 5.04 -5.98
CA GLY A 13 3.92 4.89 -7.34
C GLY A 13 2.56 5.53 -7.55
N GLU A 14 2.22 5.76 -8.83
CA GLU A 14 0.89 6.19 -9.22
C GLU A 14 0.28 5.08 -10.07
N LEU A 15 -1.00 4.80 -9.81
CA LEU A 15 -1.77 3.77 -10.50
C LEU A 15 -3.12 4.35 -10.91
N SER A 16 -3.40 4.28 -12.20
CA SER A 16 -4.72 4.55 -12.74
C SER A 16 -5.64 3.37 -12.52
N PHE A 17 -6.81 3.61 -11.93
CA PHE A 17 -7.84 2.60 -11.74
C PHE A 17 -9.16 2.99 -12.40
N ARG A 18 -9.91 1.96 -12.83
CA ARG A 18 -11.32 2.13 -13.19
C ARG A 18 -12.20 1.81 -11.98
N LYS A 19 -13.34 2.52 -11.87
CA LYS A 19 -14.36 2.19 -10.87
C LYS A 19 -14.79 0.72 -10.99
N GLY A 20 -14.86 0.04 -9.86
CA GLY A 20 -15.24 -1.37 -9.77
C GLY A 20 -14.10 -2.37 -10.06
N GLU A 21 -12.91 -1.90 -10.43
CA GLU A 21 -11.72 -2.74 -10.51
C GLU A 21 -11.37 -3.28 -9.12
N THR A 22 -10.84 -4.51 -9.05
CA THR A 22 -10.33 -5.07 -7.79
C THR A 22 -8.82 -4.93 -7.77
N PHE A 23 -8.29 -4.37 -6.68
CA PHE A 23 -6.87 -4.24 -6.47
C PHE A 23 -6.46 -4.93 -5.17
N LYS A 24 -5.33 -5.63 -5.21
CA LYS A 24 -4.80 -6.39 -4.08
C LYS A 24 -3.36 -6.00 -3.80
N ILE A 25 -3.07 -5.80 -2.53
CA ILE A 25 -1.75 -5.58 -1.95
C ILE A 25 -1.48 -6.73 -1.00
N SER A 26 -0.36 -7.43 -1.17
CA SER A 26 0.13 -8.39 -0.18
C SER A 26 1.46 -7.86 0.38
N VAL A 27 1.62 -7.92 1.69
CA VAL A 27 2.84 -7.50 2.38
C VAL A 27 3.38 -8.64 3.24
N VAL A 28 4.71 -8.76 3.27
CA VAL A 28 5.43 -9.64 4.18
C VAL A 28 6.55 -8.81 4.81
N SER A 29 6.52 -8.66 6.12
CA SER A 29 7.52 -7.99 6.93
C SER A 29 8.46 -9.00 7.55
N GLU A 30 9.69 -8.55 7.82
CA GLU A 30 10.71 -9.37 8.48
C GLU A 30 10.40 -9.59 9.97
N ASN A 31 9.56 -8.75 10.58
CA ASN A 31 9.15 -8.81 11.98
C ASN A 31 7.62 -8.81 12.12
N ASP A 32 7.13 -9.31 13.25
CA ASP A 32 5.72 -9.17 13.65
C ASP A 32 5.45 -7.72 14.07
N VAL A 33 5.13 -6.88 13.09
CA VAL A 33 4.74 -5.47 13.29
C VAL A 33 3.34 -5.19 12.74
N GLU A 34 2.73 -4.11 13.22
CA GLU A 34 1.49 -3.59 12.67
C GLU A 34 1.78 -2.63 11.49
N LEU A 35 1.38 -3.03 10.28
CA LEU A 35 1.43 -2.17 9.09
C LEU A 35 0.01 -1.74 8.70
N GLU A 36 -0.18 -0.46 8.42
CA GLU A 36 -1.36 0.02 7.73
C GLU A 36 -1.05 0.10 6.23
N ILE A 37 -1.76 -0.68 5.42
CA ILE A 37 -1.57 -0.75 3.97
C ILE A 37 -2.85 -0.34 3.25
N GLY A 38 -2.71 0.33 2.11
CA GLY A 38 -3.87 0.82 1.38
C GLY A 38 -3.55 1.59 0.12
N ILE A 39 -4.54 2.36 -0.33
CA ILE A 39 -4.42 3.31 -1.44
C ILE A 39 -4.95 4.68 -1.03
N LEU A 40 -4.33 5.73 -1.57
CA LEU A 40 -4.74 7.12 -1.44
C LEU A 40 -5.25 7.62 -2.80
N SER A 41 -6.48 8.10 -2.87
CA SER A 41 -6.97 8.81 -4.05
C SER A 41 -6.27 10.17 -4.16
N ILE A 42 -5.62 10.44 -5.29
CA ILE A 42 -4.94 11.73 -5.51
C ILE A 42 -5.96 12.86 -5.62
N THR A 43 -7.12 12.58 -6.22
CA THR A 43 -8.15 13.59 -6.47
C THR A 43 -8.92 13.98 -5.21
N THR A 44 -9.27 13.01 -4.37
CA THR A 44 -10.12 13.24 -3.19
C THR A 44 -9.35 13.30 -1.87
N GLU A 45 -8.05 12.98 -1.91
CA GLU A 45 -7.18 12.82 -0.74
C GLU A 45 -7.69 11.76 0.26
N GLN A 46 -8.63 10.91 -0.16
CA GLN A 46 -9.21 9.86 0.68
C GLN A 46 -8.29 8.64 0.73
N VAL A 47 -8.00 8.18 1.95
CA VAL A 47 -7.27 6.94 2.22
C VAL A 47 -8.25 5.79 2.38
N PHE A 48 -7.99 4.70 1.67
CA PHE A 48 -8.65 3.42 1.85
C PHE A 48 -7.59 2.40 2.27
N SER A 49 -7.62 1.99 3.53
CA SER A 49 -6.57 1.17 4.15
C SER A 49 -7.14 0.14 5.11
N ASP A 50 -6.30 -0.83 5.45
CA ASP A 50 -6.52 -1.77 6.55
C ASP A 50 -5.23 -2.01 7.34
N ILE A 51 -5.35 -2.48 8.57
CA ILE A 51 -4.24 -2.81 9.46
C ILE A 51 -3.96 -4.31 9.41
N VAL A 52 -2.73 -4.68 9.06
CA VAL A 52 -2.22 -6.05 9.11
C VAL A 52 -1.26 -6.21 10.29
N LYS A 53 -1.49 -7.23 11.14
CA LYS A 53 -0.93 -7.30 12.50
C LYS A 53 0.18 -8.33 12.73
N SER A 54 0.54 -9.13 11.74
CA SER A 54 1.28 -10.39 11.97
C SER A 54 2.43 -10.62 11.00
N GLY A 55 3.11 -9.54 10.58
CA GLY A 55 4.20 -9.61 9.61
C GLY A 55 3.75 -9.91 8.19
N GLU A 56 2.81 -10.82 7.95
CA GLU A 56 2.17 -11.07 6.67
C GLU A 56 0.71 -10.60 6.68
N GLY A 57 0.26 -10.02 5.57
CA GLY A 57 -1.14 -9.64 5.41
C GLY A 57 -1.51 -9.23 3.99
N GLU A 58 -2.80 -9.17 3.75
CA GLU A 58 -3.36 -8.81 2.45
C GLU A 58 -4.46 -7.77 2.60
N PHE A 59 -4.44 -6.79 1.72
CA PHE A 59 -5.48 -5.79 1.56
C PHE A 59 -6.08 -5.93 0.17
N THR A 60 -7.40 -6.04 0.10
CA THR A 60 -8.14 -6.11 -1.17
C THR A 60 -9.22 -5.04 -1.17
N ILE A 61 -9.27 -4.25 -2.24
CA ILE A 61 -10.26 -3.19 -2.42
C ILE A 61 -10.94 -3.28 -3.77
N THR A 62 -12.24 -3.02 -3.77
CA THR A 62 -13.00 -2.68 -4.98
C THR A 62 -12.98 -1.16 -5.14
N ILE A 63 -12.42 -0.68 -6.25
CA ILE A 63 -12.14 0.74 -6.47
C ILE A 63 -13.46 1.55 -6.51
N PRO A 64 -13.64 2.54 -5.63
CA PRO A 64 -14.91 3.26 -5.48
C PRO A 64 -15.17 4.29 -6.60
N GLU A 65 -14.11 4.89 -7.14
CA GLU A 65 -14.16 5.84 -8.24
C GLU A 65 -12.99 5.66 -9.22
N ALA A 66 -13.18 6.06 -10.48
CA ALA A 66 -12.08 6.05 -11.43
C ALA A 66 -11.13 7.23 -11.14
N GLY A 67 -9.82 7.00 -11.25
CA GLY A 67 -8.83 8.05 -10.99
C GLY A 67 -7.44 7.50 -10.76
N GLU A 68 -6.55 8.43 -10.38
CA GLU A 68 -5.18 8.13 -9.99
C GLU A 68 -5.07 7.93 -8.49
N TYR A 69 -4.34 6.88 -8.11
CA TYR A 69 -4.12 6.51 -6.71
C TYR A 69 -2.65 6.28 -6.44
N ARG A 70 -2.24 6.56 -5.20
CA ARG A 70 -0.92 6.19 -4.66
C ARG A 70 -1.05 5.00 -3.73
N ILE A 71 -0.05 4.12 -3.71
CA ILE A 71 0.03 3.10 -2.66
C ILE A 71 0.39 3.78 -1.36
N TYR A 72 -0.32 3.42 -0.29
CA TYR A 72 -0.12 3.94 1.05
C TYR A 72 0.39 2.84 1.97
N VAL A 73 1.50 3.10 2.67
CA VAL A 73 1.99 2.25 3.75
C VAL A 73 2.41 3.11 4.93
N SER A 74 1.94 2.76 6.11
CA SER A 74 2.42 3.32 7.38
C SER A 74 2.81 2.19 8.31
N ASP A 75 4.06 2.21 8.75
CA ASP A 75 4.45 1.50 9.96
C ASP A 75 3.74 2.15 11.16
N LYS A 76 3.15 1.34 12.04
CA LYS A 76 2.49 1.80 13.27
C LYS A 76 3.35 1.59 14.50
N ASP A 77 4.43 0.80 14.39
CA ASP A 77 5.33 0.55 15.48
C ASP A 77 6.47 1.59 15.53
N GLU A 78 7.04 1.80 16.72
CA GLU A 78 8.17 2.71 16.91
C GLU A 78 9.47 2.17 16.30
N GLN A 79 9.53 0.86 16.05
CA GLN A 79 10.68 0.19 15.44
C GLN A 79 10.45 0.08 13.95
N SER A 80 11.31 0.72 13.16
CA SER A 80 11.29 0.57 11.71
C SER A 80 11.46 -0.89 11.32
N THR A 81 10.54 -1.42 10.51
CA THR A 81 10.69 -2.75 9.90
C THR A 81 11.07 -2.66 8.43
N ASN A 82 11.65 -3.75 7.90
CA ASN A 82 11.66 -3.97 6.46
C ASN A 82 10.45 -4.81 6.05
N PHE A 83 9.97 -4.57 4.84
CA PHE A 83 8.92 -5.37 4.25
C PHE A 83 9.06 -5.51 2.74
N VAL A 84 8.49 -6.59 2.23
CA VAL A 84 8.33 -6.89 0.81
C VAL A 84 6.85 -6.72 0.46
N MET A 85 6.58 -5.92 -0.55
CA MET A 85 5.24 -5.71 -1.08
C MET A 85 5.07 -6.34 -2.45
N LYS A 86 3.90 -6.95 -2.67
CA LYS A 86 3.44 -7.44 -3.97
C LYS A 86 2.11 -6.77 -4.31
N LEU A 87 2.03 -6.25 -5.53
CA LEU A 87 0.85 -5.59 -6.06
C LEU A 87 0.23 -6.47 -7.14
N SER A 88 -1.11 -6.56 -7.19
CA SER A 88 -1.81 -7.27 -8.27
C SER A 88 -1.77 -6.55 -9.61
N LYS A 89 -1.25 -5.31 -9.64
CA LYS A 89 -1.07 -4.47 -10.82
C LYS A 89 0.33 -3.86 -10.77
N ALA A 90 1.00 -3.79 -11.92
CA ALA A 90 2.31 -3.15 -12.02
C ALA A 90 2.16 -1.64 -11.88
N ILE A 91 3.12 -1.00 -11.19
CA ILE A 91 3.24 0.46 -11.14
C ILE A 91 3.75 0.94 -12.50
N GLU A 92 3.10 1.95 -13.07
CA GLU A 92 3.57 2.64 -14.27
C GLU A 92 4.23 3.96 -13.86
N GLY A 93 5.42 4.25 -14.38
CA GLY A 93 6.15 5.50 -14.10
C GLY A 93 7.28 5.38 -13.05
N PRO A 94 8.01 6.49 -12.81
CA PRO A 94 9.11 6.51 -11.85
C PRO A 94 8.60 6.30 -10.42
N ILE A 95 9.30 5.46 -9.66
CA ILE A 95 9.10 5.34 -8.20
C ILE A 95 9.75 6.59 -7.60
N VAL A 96 8.92 7.49 -7.05
CA VAL A 96 9.34 8.75 -6.39
C VAL A 96 9.39 8.58 -4.89
#